data_AF-A0A2E4QYC2-F1
#
_entry.id   AF-A0A2E4QYC2-F1
#
_cell.length_a   1.000
_cell.length_b   1.000
_cell.length_c   1.000
_cell.angle_alpha   90.00
_cell.angle_beta   90.00
_cell.angle_gamma   90.00
#
_symmetry.space_group_name_H-M   'P 1'
#
loop_
_entity.id
_entity.type
_entity.pdbx_description
1 polymer ?
#
loop_
_entity_poly.entity_id
_entity_poly.type
_entity_poly.pdbx_seq_one_letter_code
_entity_poly.pdbx_strand_id
1 'polypeptide(L)' 'MRYKSTRGQVSDLSFTEAVLMGLASDGGLLLPESVPDVSE' A
#
# COMPACT_ATOMS: atom_id res chain seq x y z
N MET A 1 0.45 -5.06 -8.93
CA MET A 1 0.96 -4.73 -7.57
C MET A 1 -0.08 -3.89 -6.88
N ARG A 2 -0.49 -4.26 -5.67
CA ARG A 2 -1.45 -3.49 -4.86
C ARG A 2 -0.81 -3.04 -3.55
N TYR A 3 -1.42 -2.04 -2.93
CA TYR A 3 -1.03 -1.46 -1.65
C TYR A 3 -2.14 -1.63 -0.63
N LYS A 4 -1.75 -1.74 0.64
CA LYS A 4 -2.62 -1.84 1.81
C LYS A 4 -2.09 -1.03 2.99
N SER A 5 -2.97 -0.68 3.91
CA SER A 5 -2.61 -0.04 5.18
C SER A 5 -2.00 -1.06 6.15
N THR A 6 -1.01 -0.62 6.92
CA THR A 6 -0.47 -1.36 8.07
C THR A 6 -1.49 -1.67 9.16
N ARG A 7 -2.65 -0.99 9.17
CA ARG A 7 -3.75 -1.24 10.11
C ARG A 7 -4.88 -2.10 9.51
N GLY A 8 -4.75 -2.49 8.25
CA GLY A 8 -5.58 -3.51 7.61
C GLY A 8 -6.98 -3.08 7.16
N GLN A 9 -7.40 -1.82 7.40
CA GLN A 9 -8.74 -1.35 7.02
C GLN A 9 -8.80 -0.74 5.62
N VAL A 10 -7.64 -0.51 5.01
CA VAL A 10 -7.49 -0.04 3.63
C VAL A 10 -6.66 -1.05 2.85
N SER A 11 -7.13 -1.50 1.70
CA SER A 11 -6.45 -2.46 0.83
C SER A 11 -6.84 -2.22 -0.63
N ASP A 12 -6.26 -3.02 -1.54
CA ASP A 12 -6.57 -2.97 -2.96
C ASP A 12 -6.38 -1.54 -3.53
N LEU A 13 -5.27 -0.89 -3.23
CA LEU A 13 -4.90 0.39 -3.86
C LEU A 13 -3.87 0.17 -4.96
N SER A 14 -4.02 0.86 -6.09
CA SER A 14 -2.93 1.02 -7.06
C SER A 14 -1.83 1.91 -6.49
N PHE A 15 -0.66 1.91 -7.13
CA PHE A 15 0.44 2.79 -6.73
C PHE A 15 0.03 4.27 -6.76
N THR A 16 -0.61 4.71 -7.84
CA THR A 16 -1.03 6.11 -8.01
C THR A 16 -2.03 6.53 -6.94
N GLU A 17 -3.01 5.67 -6.61
CA GLU A 17 -3.95 5.93 -5.52
C GLU A 17 -3.25 6.04 -4.17
N ALA A 18 -2.30 5.15 -3.88
CA ALA A 18 -1.54 5.19 -2.63
C ALA A 18 -0.70 6.48 -2.50
N VAL A 19 -0.07 6.93 -3.58
CA VAL A 19 0.72 8.17 -3.60
C VAL A 19 -0.18 9.40 -3.41
N LEU A 20 -1.32 9.45 -4.10
CA LEU A 20 -2.26 10.57 -3.99
C LEU A 20 -2.94 10.63 -2.61
N MET A 21 -3.18 9.47 -1.99
CA MET A 21 -3.73 9.38 -0.63
C MET A 21 -2.71 9.84 0.42
N GLY A 22 -1.42 9.50 0.24
CA GLY A 22 -0.36 9.80 1.19
C GLY A 22 -0.47 8.95 2.46
N LEU A 23 -1.27 9.39 3.44
CA LEU A 23 -1.54 8.65 4.67
C LEU A 23 -2.85 7.88 4.53
N ALA A 24 -2.88 6.60 4.97
CA ALA A 24 -4.10 5.81 4.92
C ALA A 24 -5.20 6.45 5.77
N SER A 25 -6.46 6.33 5.34
CA SER A 25 -7.63 6.90 6.05
C SER A 25 -7.85 6.30 7.45
N ASP A 26 -7.30 5.12 7.72
CA ASP A 26 -7.28 4.48 9.04
C ASP A 26 -6.10 4.94 9.92
N GLY A 27 -5.33 5.92 9.46
CA GLY A 27 -4.14 6.45 10.13
C GLY A 27 -2.93 5.53 10.07
N GLY A 28 -2.96 4.48 9.24
CA GLY A 28 -1.82 3.62 8.96
C GLY A 28 -0.93 4.13 7.83
N LEU A 29 0.14 3.39 7.55
CA LEU A 29 1.04 3.64 6.42
C LEU A 29 0.67 2.71 5.27
N LEU A 30 0.75 3.20 4.05
CA LEU A 30 0.51 2.41 2.85
C LEU A 30 1.78 1.66 2.43
N LEU A 31 1.69 0.34 2.33
CA LEU A 31 2.77 -0.55 1.92
C LEU A 31 2.28 -1.49 0.81
N PRO A 32 3.17 -1.97 -0.08
CA PRO A 32 2.78 -2.96 -1.07
C PRO A 32 2.38 -4.28 -0.38
N GLU A 33 1.45 -5.01 -0.99
CA GLU A 33 1.00 -6.30 -0.46
C GLU A 33 2.12 -7.35 -0.45
N SER A 34 3.05 -7.26 -1.38
CA SER A 34 4.27 -8.05 -1.47
C SER A 34 5.46 -7.17 -1.86
N VAL A 35 6.63 -7.48 -1.30
CA VAL A 35 7.89 -6.87 -1.73
C VAL A 35 8.36 -7.61 -2.99
N PRO A 36 8.69 -6.91 -4.09
CA PRO A 36 9.24 -7.55 -5.28
C PRO A 36 10.55 -8.26 -4.95
N ASP A 37 10.71 -9.48 -5.46
CA ASP A 37 11.99 -10.17 -5.47
C ASP A 37 12.80 -9.68 -6.67
N VAL A 38 14.08 -9.38 -6.44
CA VAL A 38 15.02 -8.87 -7.46
C VAL A 38 16.20 -9.82 -7.65
N SER A 39 16.10 -11.05 -7.15
CA SER A 39 17.04 -12.13 -7.48
C SER A 39 16.99 -12.49 -8.97
N GLU A 40 18.13 -12.94 -9.50
CA GLU A 40 18.31 -13.36 -10.90
C GLU A 40 17.66 -14.72 -11.22
#